data_AF-A0A061P2B6-F1
#
_entry.id   AF-A0A061P2B6-F1
#
_cell.length_a   1.000
_cell.length_b   1.000
_cell.length_c   1.000
_cell.angle_alpha   90.00
_cell.angle_beta   90.00
_cell.angle_gamma   90.00
#
_symmetry.space_group_name_H-M   'P 1'
#
loop_
_entity.id
_entity.type
_entity.pdbx_description
1 polymer ?
#
loop_
_entity_poly.entity_id
_entity_poly.type
_entity_poly.pdbx_seq_one_letter_code
_entity_poly.pdbx_strand_id
1 'polypeptide(L)'
;MDRAQLATAVGISQGTLQHSDTDWLKFAYEGKILFRPIKAFRHSISWNAINSANCVYGGSGGRTVTKDGKQYRVRLMRGAITDPSKNQDSDRGAHGSEWNRLMLPIHDQVRSGNWSYPAYVESGIPDWGIGFTDVDLVTHQTHGNGSYVLCQETLGSVIGSRIYRGRGGVSDSGWGAPSVADTTRGWAPVLELIQ
;
A
#
# COMPACT_ATOMS: atom_id res chain seq x y z
N MET A 1 5.82 16.90 -3.48
CA MET A 1 6.23 16.53 -4.85
C MET A 1 4.98 16.08 -5.57
N ASP A 2 4.74 16.53 -6.80
CA ASP A 2 3.60 16.03 -7.59
C ASP A 2 3.82 14.55 -7.96
N ARG A 3 2.75 13.78 -8.17
CA ARG A 3 2.79 12.32 -8.37
C ARG A 3 3.40 11.94 -9.70
N ALA A 4 3.15 12.75 -10.74
CA ALA A 4 3.81 12.59 -12.02
C ALA A 4 5.33 12.80 -11.87
N GLN A 5 5.72 13.85 -11.13
CA GLN A 5 7.13 14.11 -10.81
C GLN A 5 7.76 12.96 -10.01
N LEU A 6 7.04 12.38 -9.04
CA LEU A 6 7.54 11.25 -8.27
C LEU A 6 7.77 10.02 -9.17
N ALA A 7 6.78 9.64 -9.99
CA ALA A 7 6.91 8.50 -10.90
C ALA A 7 8.10 8.65 -11.85
N THR A 8 8.26 9.83 -12.45
CA THR A 8 9.41 10.15 -13.30
C THR A 8 10.72 10.13 -12.51
N ALA A 9 10.76 10.73 -11.31
CA ALA A 9 11.97 10.79 -10.48
C ALA A 9 12.45 9.39 -10.05
N VAL A 10 11.56 8.41 -9.95
CA VAL A 10 11.94 7.02 -9.63
C VAL A 10 12.09 6.11 -10.84
N GLY A 11 11.86 6.61 -12.06
CA GLY A 11 11.99 5.84 -13.29
C GLY A 11 10.83 4.86 -13.55
N ILE A 12 9.65 5.11 -12.98
CA ILE A 12 8.45 4.30 -13.23
C ILE A 12 7.60 4.95 -14.33
N SER A 13 7.51 4.27 -15.47
CA SER A 13 6.68 4.68 -16.61
C SER A 13 5.51 3.72 -16.91
N GLN A 14 5.58 2.45 -16.48
CA GLN A 14 4.52 1.47 -16.72
C GLN A 14 3.19 1.89 -16.07
N GLY A 15 2.10 1.71 -16.80
CA GLY A 15 0.75 1.98 -16.31
C GLY A 15 0.27 3.39 -16.59
N THR A 16 -0.90 3.73 -16.04
CA THR A 16 -1.59 4.99 -16.28
C THR A 16 -1.62 5.82 -15.00
N LEU A 17 -1.27 7.11 -15.09
CA LEU A 17 -1.40 8.05 -13.99
C LEU A 17 -2.87 8.40 -13.73
N GLN A 18 -3.23 8.51 -12.47
CA GLN A 18 -4.54 8.95 -12.00
C GLN A 18 -4.37 9.70 -10.66
N HIS A 19 -5.40 10.43 -10.21
CA HIS A 19 -5.43 11.04 -8.88
C HIS A 19 -4.16 11.84 -8.52
N SER A 20 -3.58 12.56 -9.49
CA SER A 20 -2.32 13.31 -9.29
C SER A 20 -2.44 14.40 -8.24
N ASP A 21 -3.66 14.88 -8.02
CA ASP A 21 -4.09 15.92 -7.09
C ASP A 21 -4.53 15.41 -5.71
N THR A 22 -4.59 14.09 -5.48
CA THR A 22 -5.02 13.53 -4.18
C THR A 22 -4.17 14.06 -3.03
N ASP A 23 -4.63 14.04 -1.78
CA ASP A 23 -3.79 14.47 -0.65
C ASP A 23 -2.81 13.37 -0.19
N TRP A 24 -1.85 13.76 0.66
CA TRP A 24 -0.94 12.85 1.33
C TRP A 24 -1.36 12.66 2.78
N LEU A 25 -1.48 11.40 3.18
CA LEU A 25 -1.53 10.98 4.57
C LEU A 25 -0.13 11.12 5.18
N LYS A 26 -0.06 11.52 6.45
CA LYS A 26 1.18 11.56 7.25
C LYS A 26 1.01 10.70 8.48
N PHE A 27 1.94 9.77 8.70
CA PHE A 27 1.93 8.88 9.85
C PHE A 27 3.23 8.98 10.64
N ALA A 28 3.12 8.82 11.96
CA ALA A 28 4.24 8.49 12.83
C ALA A 28 4.13 7.02 13.22
N TYR A 29 5.14 6.22 12.88
CA TYR A 29 5.10 4.76 13.08
C TYR A 29 6.50 4.21 13.27
N GLU A 30 6.72 3.43 14.32
CA GLU A 30 8.03 2.80 14.64
C GLU A 30 9.20 3.82 14.64
N GLY A 31 8.97 5.02 15.19
CA GLY A 31 9.98 6.10 15.23
C GLY A 31 10.24 6.79 13.89
N LYS A 32 9.45 6.49 12.85
CA LYS A 32 9.58 7.06 11.50
C LYS A 32 8.43 7.98 11.17
N ILE A 33 8.69 8.93 10.27
CA ILE A 33 7.65 9.74 9.63
C ILE A 33 7.44 9.20 8.21
N LEU A 34 6.20 8.81 7.93
CA LEU A 34 5.79 8.20 6.68
C LEU A 34 4.76 9.08 5.99
N PHE A 35 4.83 9.16 4.66
CA PHE A 35 3.80 9.78 3.84
C PHE A 35 3.29 8.77 2.81
N ARG A 36 1.98 8.72 2.59
CA ARG A 36 1.35 7.88 1.56
C ARG A 36 0.27 8.69 0.85
N PRO A 37 0.06 8.61 -0.47
CA PRO A 37 -1.12 9.21 -1.07
C PRO A 37 -2.39 8.57 -0.49
N ILE A 38 -3.53 9.25 -0.44
CA ILE A 38 -4.78 8.66 0.07
C ILE A 38 -5.16 7.39 -0.72
N LYS A 39 -4.97 7.43 -2.05
CA LYS A 39 -5.31 6.39 -3.03
C LYS A 39 -4.18 6.17 -4.03
N ALA A 40 -4.18 5.04 -4.73
CA ALA A 40 -3.16 4.73 -5.72
C ALA A 40 -3.18 5.74 -6.89
N PHE A 41 -2.07 6.44 -7.12
CA PHE A 41 -1.99 7.46 -8.19
C PHE A 41 -1.52 6.89 -9.54
N ARG A 42 -1.26 5.59 -9.61
CA ARG A 42 -0.91 4.90 -10.86
C ARG A 42 -1.49 3.49 -10.82
N HIS A 43 -2.14 3.09 -11.90
CA HIS A 43 -2.70 1.74 -12.06
C HIS A 43 -2.14 1.05 -13.31
N SER A 44 -2.50 -0.23 -13.53
CA SER A 44 -1.95 -1.02 -14.65
C SER A 44 -0.43 -1.14 -14.57
N ILE A 45 0.06 -1.36 -13.36
CA ILE A 45 1.48 -1.47 -13.02
C ILE A 45 1.74 -2.78 -12.29
N SER A 46 2.80 -3.46 -12.70
CA SER A 46 3.24 -4.72 -12.10
C SER A 46 4.14 -4.49 -10.89
N TRP A 47 4.13 -5.42 -9.95
CA TRP A 47 5.09 -5.40 -8.84
C TRP A 47 6.53 -5.48 -9.38
N ASN A 48 6.75 -6.28 -10.43
CA ASN A 48 8.06 -6.39 -11.09
C ASN A 48 8.58 -5.04 -11.58
N ALA A 49 7.74 -4.21 -12.21
CA ALA A 49 8.15 -2.89 -12.68
C ALA A 49 8.54 -1.96 -11.51
N ILE A 50 7.80 -2.00 -10.40
CA ILE A 50 8.13 -1.23 -9.19
C ILE A 50 9.45 -1.73 -8.57
N ASN A 51 9.67 -3.04 -8.58
CA ASN A 51 10.89 -3.65 -8.08
C ASN A 51 12.12 -3.32 -8.94
N SER A 52 11.98 -3.33 -10.27
CA SER A 52 13.03 -2.89 -11.20
C SER A 52 13.43 -1.43 -11.00
N ALA A 53 12.53 -0.60 -10.47
CA ALA A 53 12.81 0.78 -10.06
C ALA A 53 13.35 0.91 -8.62
N ASN A 54 13.66 -0.21 -7.95
CA ASN A 54 14.09 -0.27 -6.55
C ASN A 54 13.13 0.40 -5.55
N CYS A 55 11.82 0.41 -5.87
CA CYS A 55 10.78 1.11 -5.10
C CYS A 55 9.92 0.17 -4.23
N VAL A 56 10.33 -1.09 -4.02
CA VAL A 56 9.57 -2.03 -3.19
C VAL A 56 9.98 -1.97 -1.73
N TYR A 57 11.23 -2.29 -1.40
CA TYR A 57 11.64 -2.56 -0.02
C TYR A 57 12.20 -1.33 0.71
N GLY A 58 12.80 -0.39 -0.02
CA GLY A 58 13.47 0.78 0.55
C GLY A 58 14.76 0.49 1.34
N GLY A 59 15.28 -0.74 1.36
CA GLY A 59 16.52 -1.08 2.07
C GLY A 59 17.80 -0.47 1.48
N SER A 60 18.95 -1.08 1.77
CA SER A 60 20.22 -0.73 1.09
C SER A 60 20.06 -0.90 -0.42
N GLY A 61 20.37 0.14 -1.20
CA GLY A 61 20.10 0.19 -2.65
C GLY A 61 18.66 0.56 -3.04
N GLY A 62 17.79 0.83 -2.07
CA GLY A 62 16.43 1.33 -2.31
C GLY A 62 16.42 2.73 -2.93
N ARG A 63 15.39 3.04 -3.71
CA ARG A 63 15.26 4.33 -4.37
C ARG A 63 14.96 5.44 -3.36
N THR A 64 15.67 6.56 -3.49
CA THR A 64 15.40 7.79 -2.74
C THR A 64 15.02 8.94 -3.67
N VAL A 65 14.30 9.91 -3.13
CA VAL A 65 13.97 11.16 -3.80
C VAL A 65 14.16 12.33 -2.85
N THR A 66 14.49 13.51 -3.38
CA THR A 66 14.64 14.75 -2.61
C THR A 66 13.50 15.70 -2.91
N LYS A 67 12.89 16.27 -1.86
CA LYS A 67 11.90 17.34 -1.98
C LYS A 67 12.09 18.33 -0.84
N ASP A 68 12.23 19.61 -1.19
CA ASP A 68 12.36 20.72 -0.24
C ASP A 68 13.51 20.51 0.77
N GLY A 69 14.66 20.06 0.27
CA GLY A 69 15.85 19.77 1.07
C GLY A 69 15.77 18.51 1.93
N LYS A 70 14.63 17.80 1.92
CA LYS A 70 14.43 16.54 2.64
C LYS A 70 14.57 15.34 1.74
N GLN A 71 15.11 14.26 2.28
CA GLN A 71 15.30 13.01 1.56
C GLN A 71 14.29 11.96 2.03
N TYR A 72 13.69 11.27 1.07
CA TYR A 72 12.68 10.26 1.29
C TYR A 72 13.08 8.95 0.62
N ARG A 73 12.94 7.86 1.35
CA ARG A 73 13.00 6.50 0.83
C ARG A 73 11.64 6.14 0.23
N VAL A 74 11.64 5.63 -0.99
CA VAL A 74 10.43 5.18 -1.70
C VAL A 74 10.29 3.67 -1.55
N ARG A 75 9.16 3.23 -1.00
CA ARG A 75 8.86 1.80 -0.81
C ARG A 75 7.36 1.52 -0.95
N LEU A 76 6.98 0.26 -1.01
CA LEU A 76 5.59 -0.15 -0.80
C LEU A 76 5.28 -0.17 0.70
N MET A 77 3.99 -0.08 1.06
CA MET A 77 3.55 -0.31 2.45
C MET A 77 3.61 -1.81 2.75
N ARG A 78 3.98 -2.19 3.98
CA ARG A 78 3.92 -3.59 4.41
C ARG A 78 2.48 -4.05 4.62
N GLY A 79 2.07 -5.08 3.89
CA GLY A 79 0.72 -5.66 3.93
C GLY A 79 0.62 -6.86 4.86
N ALA A 80 1.75 -7.40 5.31
CA ALA A 80 1.82 -8.52 6.24
C ALA A 80 2.93 -8.30 7.29
N ILE A 81 2.91 -9.08 8.37
CA ILE A 81 3.87 -8.93 9.47
C ILE A 81 5.24 -9.57 9.19
N THR A 82 5.31 -10.53 8.26
CA THR A 82 6.55 -11.19 7.83
C THR A 82 6.70 -11.20 6.32
N ASP A 83 7.94 -11.24 5.83
CA ASP A 83 8.28 -11.56 4.44
C ASP A 83 9.20 -12.81 4.43
N PRO A 84 8.78 -13.95 3.85
CA PRO A 84 7.47 -14.19 3.23
C PRO A 84 6.29 -14.12 4.23
N SER A 85 5.09 -13.80 3.75
CA SER A 85 3.89 -13.72 4.59
C SER A 85 3.47 -15.11 5.09
N LYS A 86 2.86 -15.17 6.27
CA LYS A 86 2.24 -16.38 6.84
C LYS A 86 0.90 -16.72 6.16
N ASN A 87 0.94 -17.00 4.87
CA ASN A 87 -0.26 -17.11 4.05
C ASN A 87 -1.14 -18.34 4.33
N GLN A 88 -0.66 -19.27 5.15
CA GLN A 88 -1.42 -20.42 5.62
C GLN A 88 -2.23 -20.11 6.90
N ASP A 89 -1.90 -19.02 7.59
CA ASP A 89 -2.66 -18.57 8.75
C ASP A 89 -4.02 -18.02 8.27
N SER A 90 -5.03 -18.08 9.13
CA SER A 90 -6.39 -17.62 8.80
C SER A 90 -6.43 -16.13 8.43
N ASP A 91 -5.54 -15.33 9.01
CA ASP A 91 -5.38 -13.91 8.73
C ASP A 91 -4.38 -13.62 7.59
N ARG A 92 -3.71 -14.66 7.07
CA ARG A 92 -2.64 -14.58 6.06
C ARG A 92 -1.45 -13.72 6.49
N GLY A 93 -1.24 -13.55 7.79
CA GLY A 93 -0.22 -12.67 8.37
C GLY A 93 -0.55 -11.18 8.27
N ALA A 94 -1.81 -10.81 8.00
CA ALA A 94 -2.24 -9.41 7.94
C ALA A 94 -2.29 -8.76 9.34
N HIS A 95 -2.55 -9.53 10.39
CA HIS A 95 -2.69 -8.99 11.75
C HIS A 95 -1.39 -8.32 12.20
N GLY A 96 -1.51 -7.08 12.70
CA GLY A 96 -0.38 -6.28 13.14
C GLY A 96 0.51 -5.69 12.03
N SER A 97 0.17 -5.91 10.75
CA SER A 97 0.89 -5.31 9.61
C SER A 97 0.89 -3.79 9.64
N GLU A 98 1.85 -3.15 8.95
CA GLU A 98 1.87 -1.68 8.78
C GLU A 98 0.55 -1.17 8.18
N TRP A 99 -0.01 -1.90 7.21
CA TRP A 99 -1.35 -1.61 6.68
C TRP A 99 -2.41 -1.61 7.77
N ASN A 100 -2.51 -2.66 8.58
CA ASN A 100 -3.53 -2.74 9.64
C ASN A 100 -3.36 -1.64 10.68
N ARG A 101 -2.12 -1.28 11.01
CA ARG A 101 -1.83 -0.23 11.99
C ARG A 101 -2.08 1.19 11.50
N LEU A 102 -2.10 1.43 10.19
CA LEU A 102 -2.18 2.78 9.63
C LEU A 102 -3.43 3.05 8.78
N MET A 103 -3.93 2.06 8.06
CA MET A 103 -5.06 2.21 7.13
C MET A 103 -6.40 1.85 7.76
N LEU A 104 -6.47 0.85 8.65
CA LEU A 104 -7.72 0.49 9.31
C LEU A 104 -8.21 1.56 10.32
N PRO A 105 -7.35 2.20 11.13
CA PRO A 105 -7.78 3.24 12.07
C PRO A 105 -8.40 4.48 11.44
N ILE A 106 -8.10 4.73 10.16
CA ILE A 106 -8.63 5.86 9.41
C ILE A 106 -9.87 5.52 8.58
N HIS A 107 -10.29 4.25 8.56
CA HIS A 107 -11.44 3.80 7.76
C HIS A 107 -12.74 3.75 8.59
N ASP A 108 -13.88 4.05 7.98
CA ASP A 108 -15.18 4.15 8.66
C ASP A 108 -15.65 2.84 9.33
N GLN A 109 -15.30 1.68 8.74
CA GLN A 109 -15.62 0.36 9.29
C GLN A 109 -15.06 0.13 10.70
N VAL A 110 -14.05 0.89 11.16
CA VAL A 110 -13.59 0.82 12.56
C VAL A 110 -14.67 1.17 13.57
N ARG A 111 -15.61 2.07 13.21
CA ARG A 111 -16.69 2.54 14.09
C ARG A 111 -17.79 1.50 14.27
N SER A 112 -18.06 0.74 13.20
CA SER A 112 -19.10 -0.29 13.22
C SER A 112 -18.55 -1.67 13.63
N GLY A 113 -17.24 -1.90 13.44
CA GLY A 113 -16.63 -3.23 13.55
C GLY A 113 -17.03 -4.19 12.42
N ASN A 114 -17.87 -3.75 11.48
CA ASN A 114 -18.39 -4.58 10.39
C ASN A 114 -17.43 -4.54 9.20
N TRP A 115 -16.31 -5.23 9.34
CA TRP A 115 -15.32 -5.36 8.28
C TRP A 115 -15.81 -6.26 7.17
N SER A 116 -15.55 -5.89 5.91
CA SER A 116 -15.88 -6.75 4.76
C SER A 116 -15.13 -8.08 4.79
N TYR A 117 -13.91 -8.07 5.35
CA TYR A 117 -13.05 -9.26 5.52
C TYR A 117 -12.53 -9.33 6.96
N PRO A 118 -13.36 -9.72 7.94
CA PRO A 118 -13.02 -9.64 9.35
C PRO A 118 -11.88 -10.60 9.75
N ALA A 119 -11.66 -11.68 9.00
CA ALA A 119 -10.54 -12.60 9.26
C ALA A 119 -9.17 -11.92 9.21
N TYR A 120 -9.02 -10.85 8.42
CA TYR A 120 -7.75 -10.13 8.21
C TYR A 120 -7.59 -8.91 9.12
N VAL A 121 -8.48 -8.74 10.08
CA VAL A 121 -8.49 -7.59 11.01
C VAL A 121 -8.36 -8.11 12.44
N GLU A 122 -7.32 -7.66 13.15
CA GLU A 122 -7.19 -7.95 14.57
C GLU A 122 -8.23 -7.18 15.41
N SER A 123 -8.50 -7.65 16.63
CA SER A 123 -9.37 -6.93 17.56
C SER A 123 -8.70 -5.64 18.05
N GLY A 124 -9.54 -4.67 18.46
CA GLY A 124 -9.06 -3.46 19.12
C GLY A 124 -8.38 -2.45 18.18
N ILE A 125 -8.75 -2.42 16.89
CA ILE A 125 -8.34 -1.34 15.99
C ILE A 125 -8.84 0.00 16.56
N PRO A 126 -7.96 0.99 16.81
CA PRO A 126 -8.37 2.28 17.34
C PRO A 126 -9.09 3.11 16.26
N ASP A 127 -10.12 3.85 16.62
CA ASP A 127 -10.70 4.88 15.74
C ASP A 127 -9.91 6.19 15.90
N TRP A 128 -9.34 6.69 14.80
CA TRP A 128 -8.63 7.99 14.80
C TRP A 128 -9.55 9.17 14.42
N GLY A 129 -10.84 8.93 14.27
CA GLY A 129 -11.85 9.95 13.98
C GLY A 129 -11.88 10.41 12.52
N ILE A 130 -11.08 9.80 11.63
CA ILE A 130 -10.97 10.22 10.22
C ILE A 130 -12.18 9.73 9.40
N GLY A 131 -12.43 8.42 9.39
CA GLY A 131 -13.62 7.84 8.76
C GLY A 131 -13.65 7.89 7.24
N PHE A 132 -12.52 7.65 6.57
CA PHE A 132 -12.50 7.42 5.12
C PHE A 132 -13.28 6.16 4.76
N THR A 133 -13.92 6.18 3.59
CA THR A 133 -14.61 5.04 3.01
C THR A 133 -13.75 4.34 1.96
N ASP A 134 -14.20 3.17 1.49
CA ASP A 134 -13.57 2.48 0.35
C ASP A 134 -13.60 3.31 -0.95
N VAL A 135 -14.51 4.29 -1.06
CA VAL A 135 -14.56 5.25 -2.17
C VAL A 135 -13.42 6.25 -2.03
N ASP A 136 -13.20 6.78 -0.82
CA ASP A 136 -12.15 7.75 -0.55
C ASP A 136 -10.75 7.17 -0.74
N LEU A 137 -10.54 5.92 -0.30
CA LEU A 137 -9.24 5.24 -0.42
C LEU A 137 -9.06 4.51 -1.76
N VAL A 138 -10.16 4.32 -2.51
CA VAL A 138 -10.25 3.42 -3.69
C VAL A 138 -9.75 2.03 -3.31
N THR A 139 -10.24 1.45 -2.23
CA THR A 139 -9.82 0.11 -1.75
C THR A 139 -10.75 -1.01 -2.19
N HIS A 140 -11.92 -0.68 -2.74
CA HIS A 140 -12.82 -1.63 -3.39
C HIS A 140 -12.83 -1.44 -4.92
N GLN A 141 -12.76 -2.53 -5.68
CA GLN A 141 -12.59 -2.53 -7.15
C GLN A 141 -13.74 -1.88 -7.92
N THR A 142 -14.92 -1.72 -7.30
CA THR A 142 -16.06 -1.03 -7.90
C THR A 142 -16.00 0.50 -7.76
N HIS A 143 -15.00 1.03 -7.05
CA HIS A 143 -14.85 2.47 -6.81
C HIS A 143 -13.70 3.11 -7.61
N GLY A 144 -12.93 2.31 -8.35
CA GLY A 144 -11.91 2.83 -9.26
C GLY A 144 -10.79 1.85 -9.55
N ASN A 145 -9.91 2.26 -10.47
CA ASN A 145 -8.70 1.52 -10.82
C ASN A 145 -7.65 1.63 -9.71
N GLY A 146 -6.74 0.67 -9.65
CA GLY A 146 -5.66 0.69 -8.65
C GLY A 146 -6.11 0.28 -7.25
N SER A 147 -7.30 -0.33 -7.11
CA SER A 147 -7.82 -0.77 -5.81
C SER A 147 -7.05 -1.91 -5.15
N TYR A 148 -6.23 -2.59 -5.93
CA TYR A 148 -5.34 -3.65 -5.51
C TYR A 148 -3.98 -3.03 -5.18
N VAL A 149 -3.83 -2.56 -3.95
CA VAL A 149 -2.65 -1.83 -3.53
C VAL A 149 -1.51 -2.81 -3.27
N LEU A 150 -0.48 -2.75 -4.11
CA LEU A 150 0.67 -3.64 -4.04
C LEU A 150 1.48 -3.41 -2.74
N CYS A 151 1.87 -4.50 -2.08
CA CYS A 151 2.66 -4.50 -0.85
C CYS A 151 4.05 -5.13 -1.07
N GLN A 152 4.90 -5.09 -0.03
CA GLN A 152 6.30 -5.54 -0.12
C GLN A 152 6.41 -7.06 -0.24
N GLU A 153 5.57 -7.78 0.49
CA GLU A 153 5.83 -9.14 0.90
C GLU A 153 5.64 -10.15 -0.23
N THR A 154 6.46 -11.20 -0.18
CA THR A 154 6.32 -12.40 -0.99
C THR A 154 5.43 -13.43 -0.30
N LEU A 155 4.86 -14.35 -1.08
CA LEU A 155 4.09 -15.46 -0.52
C LEU A 155 5.01 -16.64 -0.18
N GLY A 156 4.97 -17.13 1.07
CA GLY A 156 5.89 -18.19 1.51
C GLY A 156 5.65 -19.53 0.82
N SER A 157 4.40 -19.88 0.54
CA SER A 157 4.06 -21.19 -0.07
C SER A 157 4.00 -21.19 -1.60
N VAL A 158 4.09 -20.03 -2.26
CA VAL A 158 4.05 -19.92 -3.73
C VAL A 158 5.15 -18.95 -4.15
N ILE A 159 6.29 -19.51 -4.53
CA ILE A 159 7.40 -18.77 -5.12
C ILE A 159 6.85 -18.03 -6.35
N GLY A 160 6.72 -16.70 -6.23
CA GLY A 160 6.21 -15.87 -7.33
C GLY A 160 4.81 -15.31 -7.12
N SER A 161 4.28 -15.24 -5.90
CA SER A 161 3.15 -14.34 -5.60
C SER A 161 3.58 -13.19 -4.67
N ARG A 162 2.84 -12.08 -4.73
CA ARG A 162 3.06 -10.87 -3.92
C ARG A 162 1.79 -10.46 -3.21
N ILE A 163 1.94 -9.99 -1.97
CA ILE A 163 0.83 -9.50 -1.17
C ILE A 163 0.31 -8.18 -1.75
N TYR A 164 -1.00 -8.02 -1.65
CA TYR A 164 -1.70 -6.77 -1.84
C TYR A 164 -2.72 -6.58 -0.71
N ARG A 165 -3.21 -5.35 -0.58
CA ARG A 165 -4.37 -5.02 0.24
C ARG A 165 -5.41 -4.28 -0.61
N GLY A 166 -6.69 -4.36 -0.25
CA GLY A 166 -7.79 -3.81 -1.05
C GLY A 166 -8.40 -4.82 -2.02
N ARG A 167 -8.96 -4.36 -3.15
CA ARG A 167 -9.89 -5.06 -4.08
C ARG A 167 -11.28 -5.33 -3.50
N GLY A 168 -11.39 -5.99 -2.36
CA GLY A 168 -12.65 -6.25 -1.66
C GLY A 168 -12.98 -5.22 -0.56
N GLY A 169 -12.21 -4.15 -0.47
CA GLY A 169 -12.30 -3.13 0.58
C GLY A 169 -11.05 -3.09 1.45
N VAL A 170 -10.92 -2.08 2.34
CA VAL A 170 -9.68 -1.78 3.07
C VAL A 170 -9.15 -2.97 3.90
N SER A 171 -10.05 -3.86 4.35
CA SER A 171 -9.70 -5.04 5.15
C SER A 171 -9.21 -6.22 4.33
N ASP A 172 -9.44 -6.25 3.01
CA ASP A 172 -9.16 -7.40 2.15
C ASP A 172 -7.64 -7.64 1.96
N SER A 173 -7.22 -8.89 2.12
CA SER A 173 -5.83 -9.37 1.99
C SER A 173 -5.76 -10.50 0.99
N GLY A 174 -4.81 -10.45 0.07
CA GLY A 174 -4.53 -11.62 -0.74
C GLY A 174 -3.18 -11.53 -1.44
N TRP A 175 -3.03 -12.37 -2.45
CA TRP A 175 -1.84 -12.41 -3.27
C TRP A 175 -2.13 -12.48 -4.78
N GLY A 176 -1.16 -12.06 -5.59
CA GLY A 176 -1.21 -12.26 -7.02
C GLY A 176 0.16 -12.30 -7.67
N ALA A 177 0.22 -12.78 -8.91
CA ALA A 177 1.48 -12.86 -9.66
C ALA A 177 2.13 -11.47 -9.83
N PRO A 178 3.47 -11.34 -9.72
CA PRO A 178 4.17 -10.06 -9.71
C PRO A 178 4.27 -9.41 -11.08
N SER A 179 4.05 -10.17 -12.16
CA SER A 179 4.08 -9.70 -13.55
C SER A 179 2.77 -9.09 -14.04
N VAL A 180 1.66 -9.32 -13.32
CA VAL A 180 0.33 -8.83 -13.72
C VAL A 180 0.24 -7.31 -13.54
N ALA A 181 -0.25 -6.63 -14.59
CA ALA A 181 -0.39 -5.18 -14.69
C ALA A 181 -1.80 -4.78 -15.20
N ASP A 182 -2.85 -5.42 -14.68
CA ASP A 182 -4.24 -5.06 -15.00
C ASP A 182 -4.68 -3.75 -14.33
N THR A 183 -5.88 -3.26 -14.67
CA THR A 183 -6.41 -2.00 -14.15
C THR A 183 -6.64 -1.97 -12.64
N THR A 184 -6.76 -3.12 -11.98
CA THR A 184 -6.97 -3.17 -10.52
C THR A 184 -5.66 -2.93 -9.77
N ARG A 185 -4.50 -3.27 -10.35
CA ARG A 185 -3.17 -3.13 -9.73
C ARG A 185 -2.77 -1.68 -9.55
N GLY A 186 -2.64 -1.24 -8.30
CA GLY A 186 -2.33 0.13 -7.92
C GLY A 186 -0.97 0.30 -7.26
N TRP A 187 -0.29 1.40 -7.59
CA TRP A 187 0.88 1.89 -6.88
C TRP A 187 0.50 3.08 -5.99
N ALA A 188 0.58 2.85 -4.68
CA ALA A 188 0.46 3.85 -3.63
C ALA A 188 1.72 3.78 -2.75
N PRO A 189 2.83 4.43 -3.15
CA PRO A 189 4.09 4.34 -2.43
C PRO A 189 4.01 4.99 -1.05
N VAL A 190 4.85 4.49 -0.15
CA VAL A 190 5.24 5.16 1.08
C VAL A 190 6.53 5.93 0.83
N LEU A 191 6.53 7.19 1.22
CA LEU A 191 7.72 8.04 1.36
C LEU A 191 8.10 8.07 2.84
N GLU A 192 9.18 7.38 3.18
CA GLU A 192 9.75 7.36 4.53
C GLU A 192 10.80 8.47 4.63
N LEU A 193 10.59 9.44 5.51
CA LEU A 193 11.53 10.53 5.75
C LEU A 193 12.80 9.97 6.41
N ILE A 194 13.95 10.24 5.81
CA ILE A 194 15.26 9.78 6.32
C ILE A 194 16.23 10.92 6.63
N GLN A 195 15.99 12.13 6.12
CA GLN A 195 16.74 13.35 6.44
C GLN A 195 15.91 14.60 6.12
#